data_AF-A0A7V9V4F4-F1
#
_entry.id   AF-A0A7V9V4F4-F1
#
_cell.length_a   1.000
_cell.length_b   1.000
_cell.length_c   1.000
_cell.angle_alpha   90.00
_cell.angle_beta   90.00
_cell.angle_gamma   90.00
#
_symmetry.space_group_name_H-M   'P 1'
#
loop_
_entity.id
_entity.type
_entity.pdbx_description
1 polymer ?
#
loop_
_entity_poly.entity_id
_entity_poly.type
_entity_poly.pdbx_seq_one_letter_code
_entity_poly.pdbx_strand_id
1 'polypeptide(L)'
;MDAVGYSTLPLGEQVIVFRRLQDMVSECEAVADAASNGEVVRTPTGDGMALTFFNDCSRPLRCAIELAEKIDAERAFAIRMGIHSGNVVRQLDVNGSVNVSGDGINIAQRVMDFADGGHILMSLQHATEIQQAGDPAAEDCHDIGIASAKDGQRVHLFNYYRPAVGAAEVPVNVRKDDQWTRPRALRLGTSGRDVFTGMLQILGWLLTAPSKWRTHVTQIDPRLAPTSALST
;
A
#
# COMPACT_ATOMS: atom_id res chain seq x y z
N MET A 1 -6.40 -7.26 6.95
CA MET A 1 -7.66 -7.03 7.69
C MET A 1 -7.86 -8.19 8.64
N ASP A 2 -8.47 -7.94 9.78
CA ASP A 2 -8.87 -8.99 10.72
C ASP A 2 -10.24 -8.67 11.35
N ALA A 3 -10.90 -9.70 11.87
CA ALA A 3 -12.13 -9.55 12.63
C ALA A 3 -11.81 -9.19 14.09
N VAL A 4 -12.39 -8.10 14.59
CA VAL A 4 -12.16 -7.62 15.95
C VAL A 4 -12.83 -8.56 16.94
N GLY A 5 -12.08 -8.97 17.98
CA GLY A 5 -12.59 -9.85 19.02
C GLY A 5 -12.71 -11.32 18.62
N TYR A 6 -12.26 -11.70 17.42
CA TYR A 6 -12.37 -13.07 16.87
C TYR A 6 -11.94 -14.16 17.86
N SER A 7 -10.77 -14.00 18.48
CA SER A 7 -10.20 -14.98 19.42
C SER A 7 -11.03 -15.18 20.69
N THR A 8 -11.96 -14.27 21.00
CA THR A 8 -12.83 -14.36 22.18
C THR A 8 -14.16 -15.08 21.90
N LEU A 9 -14.48 -15.30 20.62
CA LEU A 9 -15.70 -15.98 20.20
C LEU A 9 -15.60 -17.50 20.45
N PRO A 10 -16.72 -18.18 20.71
CA PRO A 10 -16.79 -19.64 20.65
C PRO A 10 -16.34 -20.18 19.29
N LEU A 11 -15.75 -21.37 19.24
CA LEU A 11 -15.22 -21.97 18.00
C LEU A 11 -16.25 -22.03 16.85
N GLY A 12 -17.52 -22.33 17.17
CA GLY A 12 -18.59 -22.35 16.17
C GLY A 12 -18.84 -20.97 15.53
N GLU A 13 -18.78 -19.91 16.33
CA GLU A 13 -18.93 -18.53 15.86
C GLU A 13 -17.70 -18.05 15.09
N GLN A 14 -16.50 -18.45 15.50
CA GLN A 14 -15.26 -18.19 14.75
C GLN A 14 -15.36 -18.72 13.30
N VAL A 15 -15.82 -19.96 13.12
CA VAL A 15 -16.01 -20.55 11.79
C VAL A 15 -17.02 -19.76 10.95
N ILE A 16 -18.12 -19.29 11.56
CA ILE A 16 -19.14 -18.49 10.89
C ILE A 16 -18.58 -17.14 10.45
N VAL A 17 -17.92 -16.41 11.35
CA VAL A 17 -17.31 -15.10 11.05
C VAL A 17 -16.26 -15.22 9.96
N PHE A 18 -15.35 -16.20 10.07
CA PHE A 18 -14.29 -16.39 9.10
C PHE A 18 -14.82 -16.79 7.71
N ARG A 19 -15.85 -17.66 7.66
CA ARG A 19 -16.50 -18.03 6.40
C ARG A 19 -17.20 -16.82 5.77
N ARG A 20 -17.96 -16.05 6.57
CA ARG A 20 -18.65 -14.87 6.04
C ARG A 20 -17.67 -13.83 5.52
N LEU A 21 -16.55 -13.62 6.20
CA LEU A 21 -15.49 -12.72 5.72
C LEU A 21 -14.95 -13.17 4.36
N GLN A 22 -14.70 -14.47 4.16
CA GLN A 22 -14.25 -15.02 2.87
C GLN A 22 -15.28 -14.85 1.75
N ASP A 23 -16.57 -15.08 2.07
CA ASP A 23 -17.66 -14.88 1.13
C ASP A 23 -17.74 -13.40 0.72
N MET A 24 -17.74 -12.47 1.68
CA MET A 24 -17.76 -11.02 1.42
C MET A 24 -16.58 -10.57 0.56
N VAL A 25 -15.36 -11.06 0.83
CA VAL A 25 -14.17 -10.75 0.01
C VAL A 25 -14.30 -11.30 -1.41
N SER A 26 -14.89 -12.48 -1.57
CA SER A 26 -15.12 -13.09 -2.88
C SER A 26 -16.21 -12.37 -3.67
N GLU A 27 -17.14 -11.72 -2.98
CA GLU A 27 -18.21 -10.89 -3.55
C GLU A 27 -17.77 -9.45 -3.88
N CYS A 28 -16.59 -9.00 -3.46
CA CYS A 28 -16.06 -7.67 -3.80
C CYS A 28 -15.73 -7.56 -5.28
N GLU A 29 -16.20 -6.50 -5.93
CA GLU A 29 -15.96 -6.23 -7.34
C GLU A 29 -14.48 -5.91 -7.56
N ALA A 30 -13.87 -5.10 -6.69
CA ALA A 30 -12.42 -4.83 -6.74
C ALA A 30 -11.56 -6.11 -6.70
N VAL A 31 -12.01 -7.13 -5.97
CA VAL A 31 -11.32 -8.43 -5.87
C VAL A 31 -11.58 -9.29 -7.10
N ALA A 32 -12.81 -9.30 -7.62
CA ALA A 32 -13.17 -10.03 -8.83
C ALA A 32 -12.42 -9.47 -10.06
N ASP A 33 -12.39 -8.15 -10.22
CA ASP A 33 -11.70 -7.44 -11.30
C ASP A 33 -10.20 -7.75 -11.30
N ALA A 34 -9.56 -7.62 -10.14
CA ALA A 34 -8.14 -7.93 -10.00
C ALA A 34 -7.84 -9.41 -10.25
N ALA A 35 -8.70 -10.32 -9.78
CA ALA A 35 -8.51 -11.75 -9.95
C ALA A 35 -8.61 -12.18 -11.41
N SER A 36 -9.49 -11.54 -12.20
CA SER A 36 -9.63 -11.83 -13.63
C SER A 36 -8.32 -11.61 -14.42
N ASN A 37 -7.46 -10.71 -13.93
CA ASN A 37 -6.16 -10.39 -14.51
C ASN A 37 -4.97 -11.04 -13.77
N GLY A 38 -5.23 -11.86 -12.74
CA GLY A 38 -4.17 -12.40 -11.89
C GLY A 38 -3.42 -11.33 -11.08
N GLU A 39 -4.09 -10.22 -10.76
CA GLU A 39 -3.57 -9.01 -10.09
C GLU A 39 -3.99 -8.92 -8.61
N VAL A 40 -4.43 -10.03 -8.02
CA VAL A 40 -4.65 -10.14 -6.57
C VAL A 40 -4.16 -11.49 -6.05
N VAL A 41 -3.51 -11.47 -4.89
CA VAL A 41 -3.24 -12.68 -4.09
C VAL A 41 -4.03 -12.56 -2.80
N ARG A 42 -4.74 -13.64 -2.45
CA ARG A 42 -5.55 -13.75 -1.24
C ARG A 42 -4.86 -14.71 -0.29
N THR A 43 -4.39 -14.21 0.85
CA THR A 43 -3.69 -15.00 1.85
C THR A 43 -4.51 -15.00 3.14
N PRO A 44 -5.24 -16.09 3.46
CA PRO A 44 -5.96 -16.20 4.72
C PRO A 44 -5.02 -16.09 5.93
N THR A 45 -5.49 -15.41 6.97
CA THR A 45 -4.86 -15.38 8.29
C THR A 45 -5.79 -16.04 9.30
N GLY A 46 -5.32 -16.39 10.50
CA GLY A 46 -6.13 -17.15 11.47
C GLY A 46 -7.49 -16.52 11.83
N ASP A 47 -7.56 -15.19 11.79
CA ASP A 47 -8.71 -14.36 12.16
C ASP A 47 -9.08 -13.33 11.07
N GLY A 48 -8.55 -13.48 9.85
CA GLY A 48 -8.63 -12.44 8.84
C GLY A 48 -8.07 -12.85 7.48
N MET A 49 -7.66 -11.84 6.71
CA MET A 49 -7.07 -12.02 5.38
C MET A 49 -6.08 -10.89 5.06
N ALA A 50 -5.01 -11.24 4.36
CA ALA A 50 -4.19 -10.31 3.61
C ALA A 50 -4.60 -10.37 2.12
N LEU A 51 -4.89 -9.21 1.55
CA LEU A 51 -5.16 -9.04 0.13
C LEU A 51 -4.03 -8.21 -0.47
N THR A 52 -3.29 -8.78 -1.42
CA THR A 52 -2.23 -8.07 -2.13
C THR A 52 -2.69 -7.80 -3.56
N PHE A 53 -2.98 -6.54 -3.86
CA PHE A 53 -3.32 -6.08 -5.20
C PHE A 53 -2.06 -5.63 -5.94
N PHE A 54 -2.08 -5.76 -7.27
CA PHE A 54 -1.00 -5.38 -8.16
C PHE A 54 -1.50 -4.41 -9.23
N ASN A 55 -0.61 -3.57 -9.73
CA ASN A 55 -0.79 -2.65 -10.87
C ASN A 55 -1.84 -1.52 -10.72
N ASP A 56 -2.60 -1.49 -9.63
CA ASP A 56 -3.64 -0.50 -9.39
C ASP A 56 -3.73 -0.18 -7.89
N CYS A 57 -3.37 1.06 -7.52
CA CYS A 57 -3.36 1.51 -6.14
C CYS A 57 -4.77 1.81 -5.60
N SER A 58 -5.78 2.02 -6.45
CA SER A 58 -7.16 2.32 -6.05
C SER A 58 -7.91 1.09 -5.55
N ARG A 59 -7.58 -0.11 -6.06
CA ARG A 59 -8.30 -1.36 -5.72
C ARG A 59 -8.27 -1.75 -4.24
N PRO A 60 -7.14 -1.66 -3.50
CA PRO A 60 -7.14 -1.90 -2.06
C PRO A 60 -8.17 -1.06 -1.30
N LEU A 61 -8.26 0.24 -1.59
CA LEU A 61 -9.18 1.15 -0.94
C LEU A 61 -10.62 0.88 -1.35
N ARG A 62 -10.88 0.68 -2.64
CA ARG A 62 -12.21 0.27 -3.14
C ARG A 62 -12.70 -1.01 -2.48
N CYS A 63 -11.83 -2.03 -2.36
CA CYS A 63 -12.15 -3.28 -1.66
C CYS A 63 -12.48 -3.03 -0.19
N ALA A 64 -11.71 -2.21 0.51
CA ALA A 64 -11.98 -1.87 1.91
C ALA A 64 -13.33 -1.17 2.10
N ILE A 65 -13.70 -0.26 1.18
CA ILE A 65 -14.99 0.43 1.17
C ILE A 65 -16.14 -0.56 0.95
N GLU A 66 -16.06 -1.41 -0.08
CA GLU A 66 -17.08 -2.42 -0.39
C GLU A 66 -17.30 -3.39 0.79
N LEU A 67 -16.22 -3.80 1.47
CA LEU A 67 -16.29 -4.63 2.66
C LEU A 67 -16.96 -3.90 3.83
N ALA A 68 -16.57 -2.67 4.10
CA ALA A 68 -17.16 -1.88 5.18
C ALA A 68 -18.67 -1.67 4.97
N GLU A 69 -19.11 -1.39 3.74
CA GLU A 69 -20.53 -1.25 3.40
C GLU A 69 -21.32 -2.55 3.60
N LYS A 70 -20.79 -3.68 3.11
CA LYS A 70 -21.42 -5.00 3.31
C LYS A 70 -21.54 -5.37 4.78
N ILE A 71 -20.48 -5.13 5.55
CA ILE A 71 -20.42 -5.45 6.97
C ILE A 71 -21.41 -4.61 7.78
N ASP A 72 -21.51 -3.31 7.49
CA ASP A 72 -22.48 -2.43 8.14
C ASP A 72 -23.92 -2.84 7.79
N ALA A 73 -24.19 -3.11 6.51
CA ALA A 73 -25.52 -3.53 6.03
C ALA A 73 -26.00 -4.85 6.69
N GLU A 74 -25.10 -5.79 6.90
CA GLU A 74 -25.41 -7.09 7.50
C GLU A 74 -25.31 -7.11 9.03
N ARG A 75 -24.76 -6.06 9.64
CA ARG A 75 -24.42 -5.98 11.08
C ARG A 75 -23.66 -7.23 11.55
N ALA A 76 -22.77 -7.75 10.70
CA ALA A 76 -22.22 -9.09 10.85
C ALA A 76 -21.19 -9.18 11.99
N PHE A 77 -20.13 -8.38 11.92
CA PHE A 77 -19.02 -8.30 12.89
C PHE A 77 -18.18 -7.06 12.57
N ALA A 78 -17.32 -6.62 13.49
CA ALA A 78 -16.40 -5.52 13.21
C ALA A 78 -15.10 -6.03 12.59
N ILE A 79 -14.62 -5.35 11.55
CA ILE A 79 -13.26 -5.55 11.02
C ILE A 79 -12.42 -4.30 11.20
N ARG A 80 -11.11 -4.46 11.26
CA ARG A 80 -10.16 -3.36 11.15
C ARG A 80 -9.23 -3.59 9.97
N MET A 81 -8.92 -2.52 9.25
CA MET A 81 -8.21 -2.58 7.98
C MET A 81 -7.01 -1.65 7.99
N GLY A 82 -5.91 -2.12 7.41
CA GLY A 82 -4.71 -1.36 7.17
C GLY A 82 -4.22 -1.55 5.75
N ILE A 83 -3.92 -0.43 5.07
CA ILE A 83 -3.55 -0.39 3.67
C ILE A 83 -2.17 0.27 3.51
N HIS A 84 -1.32 -0.36 2.72
CA HIS A 84 -0.01 0.18 2.35
C HIS A 84 0.35 -0.22 0.93
N SER A 85 0.95 0.71 0.20
CA SER A 85 1.62 0.44 -1.06
C SER A 85 3.10 0.28 -0.81
N GLY A 86 3.70 -0.82 -1.26
CA GLY A 86 5.11 -1.09 -1.05
C GLY A 86 5.61 -2.28 -1.86
N ASN A 87 6.92 -2.48 -1.85
CA ASN A 87 7.54 -3.57 -2.59
C ASN A 87 7.16 -4.92 -1.99
N VAL A 88 6.67 -5.80 -2.86
CA VAL A 88 6.31 -7.18 -2.54
C VAL A 88 6.70 -8.11 -3.68
N VAL A 89 6.95 -9.38 -3.35
CA VAL A 89 7.34 -10.42 -4.28
C VAL A 89 6.38 -11.60 -4.14
N ARG A 90 5.93 -12.14 -5.28
CA ARG A 90 5.16 -13.38 -5.32
C ARG A 90 6.10 -14.56 -5.15
N GLN A 91 5.72 -15.50 -4.29
CA GLN A 91 6.46 -16.73 -4.05
C GLN A 91 5.49 -17.90 -3.88
N LEU A 92 5.95 -19.12 -4.17
CA LEU A 92 5.16 -20.31 -3.85
C LEU A 92 5.41 -20.70 -2.40
N ASP A 93 4.33 -21.04 -1.69
CA ASP A 93 4.43 -21.62 -0.35
C ASP A 93 4.78 -23.12 -0.40
N VAL A 94 4.87 -23.74 0.77
CA VAL A 94 5.20 -25.17 0.92
C VAL A 94 4.17 -26.11 0.26
N ASN A 95 2.95 -25.62 -0.01
CA ASN A 95 1.87 -26.36 -0.65
C ASN A 95 1.75 -26.04 -2.14
N GLY A 96 2.65 -25.21 -2.70
CA GLY A 96 2.61 -24.76 -4.09
C GLY A 96 1.57 -23.67 -4.37
N SER A 97 0.97 -23.07 -3.35
CA SER A 97 0.06 -21.93 -3.50
C SER A 97 0.84 -20.64 -3.64
N VAL A 98 0.36 -19.71 -4.47
CA VAL A 98 0.95 -18.38 -4.59
C VAL A 98 0.70 -17.60 -3.30
N ASN A 99 1.77 -17.12 -2.69
CA ASN A 99 1.78 -16.23 -1.54
C ASN A 99 2.65 -15.00 -1.85
N VAL A 100 2.68 -14.05 -0.92
CA VAL A 100 3.42 -12.80 -1.07
C VAL A 100 4.36 -12.61 0.12
N SER A 101 5.53 -12.02 -0.13
CA SER A 101 6.49 -11.62 0.89
C SER A 101 7.12 -10.27 0.55
N GLY A 102 7.70 -9.62 1.56
CA GLY A 102 8.34 -8.32 1.44
C GLY A 102 7.87 -7.36 2.52
N ASP A 103 8.59 -6.24 2.65
CA ASP A 103 8.35 -5.26 3.70
C ASP A 103 6.98 -4.61 3.61
N GLY A 104 6.39 -4.55 2.40
CA GLY A 104 5.07 -3.98 2.20
C GLY A 104 3.97 -4.65 3.04
N ILE A 105 4.04 -5.98 3.22
CA ILE A 105 3.08 -6.71 4.06
C ILE A 105 3.25 -6.35 5.54
N ASN A 106 4.49 -6.28 6.00
CA ASN A 106 4.80 -5.94 7.40
C ASN A 106 4.31 -4.53 7.75
N ILE A 107 4.47 -3.58 6.83
CA ILE A 107 3.98 -2.20 7.02
C ILE A 107 2.45 -2.16 6.97
N ALA A 108 1.80 -2.86 6.03
CA ALA A 108 0.33 -2.93 5.95
C ALA A 108 -0.28 -3.49 7.24
N GLN A 109 0.30 -4.56 7.78
CA GLN A 109 -0.11 -5.12 9.06
C GLN A 109 0.09 -4.10 10.18
N ARG A 110 1.21 -3.37 10.20
CA ARG A 110 1.41 -2.36 11.24
C ARG A 110 0.45 -1.19 11.16
N VAL A 111 0.07 -0.76 9.96
CA VAL A 111 -1.00 0.23 9.77
C VAL A 111 -2.30 -0.31 10.38
N MET A 112 -2.63 -1.58 10.14
CA MET A 112 -3.80 -2.25 10.70
C MET A 112 -3.75 -2.38 12.24
N ASP A 113 -2.57 -2.58 12.84
CA ASP A 113 -2.43 -2.70 14.30
C ASP A 113 -2.87 -1.43 15.07
N PHE A 114 -2.85 -0.27 14.40
CA PHE A 114 -3.36 0.98 14.96
C PHE A 114 -4.87 1.13 14.81
N ALA A 115 -5.53 0.33 13.98
CA ALA A 115 -6.95 0.44 13.68
C ALA A 115 -7.80 -0.23 14.77
N ASP A 116 -8.92 0.41 15.12
CA ASP A 116 -10.01 -0.24 15.86
C ASP A 116 -11.07 -0.76 14.88
N GLY A 117 -12.08 -1.47 15.40
CA GLY A 117 -13.20 -1.95 14.58
C GLY A 117 -13.86 -0.81 13.80
N GLY A 118 -14.11 -1.03 12.51
CA GLY A 118 -14.69 -0.06 11.59
C GLY A 118 -13.68 0.87 10.91
N HIS A 119 -12.41 0.88 11.31
CA HIS A 119 -11.42 1.78 10.72
C HIS A 119 -10.83 1.23 9.43
N ILE A 120 -10.65 2.13 8.45
CA ILE A 120 -9.87 1.92 7.22
C ILE A 120 -8.64 2.83 7.31
N LEU A 121 -7.55 2.31 7.84
CA LEU A 121 -6.30 3.07 7.94
C LEU A 121 -5.40 2.83 6.75
N MET A 122 -4.61 3.85 6.40
CA MET A 122 -3.59 3.74 5.36
C MET A 122 -2.31 4.49 5.73
N SER A 123 -1.19 4.00 5.21
CA SER A 123 0.09 4.71 5.32
C SER A 123 0.11 6.00 4.47
N LEU A 124 0.96 6.96 4.84
CA LEU A 124 1.27 8.15 4.02
C LEU A 124 1.61 7.79 2.56
N GLN A 125 2.38 6.72 2.34
CA GLN A 125 2.77 6.30 1.00
C GLN A 125 1.53 5.96 0.15
N HIS A 126 0.63 5.14 0.69
CA HIS A 126 -0.60 4.77 -0.03
C HIS A 126 -1.52 5.97 -0.26
N ALA A 127 -1.73 6.81 0.76
CA ALA A 127 -2.54 8.03 0.62
C ALA A 127 -1.99 8.97 -0.46
N THR A 128 -0.67 9.07 -0.57
CA THR A 128 0.00 9.86 -1.61
C THR A 128 -0.23 9.28 -3.00
N GLU A 129 -0.14 7.96 -3.15
CA GLU A 129 -0.39 7.29 -4.44
C GLU A 129 -1.84 7.47 -4.91
N ILE A 130 -2.82 7.27 -4.04
CA ILE A 130 -4.25 7.52 -4.31
C ILE A 130 -4.46 8.97 -4.78
N GLN A 131 -3.88 9.94 -4.06
CA GLN A 131 -3.97 11.36 -4.43
C GLN A 131 -3.30 11.64 -5.79
N GLN A 132 -2.13 11.07 -6.06
CA GLN A 132 -1.41 11.26 -7.33
C GLN A 132 -2.12 10.59 -8.52
N ALA A 133 -2.81 9.49 -8.28
CA ALA A 133 -3.64 8.82 -9.28
C ALA A 133 -4.92 9.63 -9.62
N GLY A 134 -5.24 10.67 -8.84
CA GLY A 134 -6.48 11.45 -9.02
C GLY A 134 -7.73 10.66 -8.64
N ASP A 135 -7.60 9.67 -7.76
CA ASP A 135 -8.73 8.90 -7.27
C ASP A 135 -9.65 9.79 -6.43
N PRO A 136 -10.96 9.88 -6.75
CA PRO A 136 -11.93 10.68 -5.99
C PRO A 136 -11.99 10.31 -4.50
N ALA A 137 -11.70 9.06 -4.13
CA ALA A 137 -11.68 8.62 -2.75
C ALA A 137 -10.62 9.35 -1.90
N ALA A 138 -9.63 10.00 -2.54
CA ALA A 138 -8.63 10.82 -1.85
C ALA A 138 -9.25 11.95 -1.01
N GLU A 139 -10.43 12.46 -1.38
CA GLU A 139 -11.10 13.56 -0.68
C GLU A 139 -11.56 13.17 0.74
N ASP A 140 -11.83 11.89 0.94
CA ASP A 140 -12.28 11.30 2.20
C ASP A 140 -11.11 10.64 2.99
N CYS A 141 -9.87 10.87 2.57
CA CYS A 141 -8.66 10.41 3.26
C CYS A 141 -8.14 11.48 4.22
N HIS A 142 -8.33 11.27 5.52
CA HIS A 142 -8.01 12.25 6.55
C HIS A 142 -6.68 11.94 7.26
N ASP A 143 -5.75 12.89 7.26
CA ASP A 143 -4.49 12.77 8.01
C ASP A 143 -4.76 12.75 9.53
N ILE A 144 -4.34 11.67 10.20
CA ILE A 144 -4.46 11.50 11.65
C ILE A 144 -3.11 11.53 12.39
N GLY A 145 -2.02 11.81 11.67
CA GLY A 145 -0.68 12.02 12.21
C GLY A 145 0.18 10.76 12.31
N ILE A 146 1.27 10.87 13.07
CA ILE A 146 2.23 9.79 13.26
C ILE A 146 1.90 9.03 14.53
N ALA A 147 1.72 7.71 14.41
CA ALA A 147 1.57 6.81 15.53
C ALA A 147 2.87 6.02 15.76
N SER A 148 3.21 5.82 17.04
CA SER A 148 4.39 5.07 17.47
C SER A 148 3.97 3.69 17.95
N ALA A 149 4.51 2.64 17.33
CA ALA A 149 4.31 1.26 17.75
C ALA A 149 5.13 0.97 19.03
N LYS A 150 4.83 -0.15 19.69
CA LYS A 150 5.48 -0.54 20.96
C LYS A 150 7.00 -0.72 20.85
N ASP A 151 7.48 -1.05 19.66
CA ASP A 151 8.90 -1.21 19.34
C ASP A 151 9.59 0.12 18.93
N GLY A 152 8.90 1.26 19.08
CA GLY A 152 9.41 2.59 18.77
C GLY A 152 9.35 2.97 17.30
N GLN A 153 8.89 2.08 16.43
CA GLN A 153 8.75 2.40 15.03
C GLN A 153 7.54 3.30 14.76
N ARG A 154 7.70 4.27 13.87
CA ARG A 154 6.70 5.32 13.60
C ARG A 154 6.04 5.12 12.25
N VAL A 155 4.73 5.31 12.18
CA VAL A 155 3.94 5.24 10.95
C VAL A 155 3.06 6.47 10.85
N HIS A 156 3.14 7.20 9.74
CA HIS A 156 2.20 8.29 9.44
C HIS A 156 0.94 7.69 8.83
N LEU A 157 -0.18 7.90 9.50
CA LEU A 157 -1.47 7.30 9.21
C LEU A 157 -2.45 8.31 8.64
N PHE A 158 -3.27 7.84 7.71
CA PHE A 158 -4.49 8.46 7.24
C PHE A 158 -5.66 7.52 7.55
N ASN A 159 -6.82 8.10 7.85
CA ASN A 159 -8.07 7.37 8.07
C ASN A 159 -9.03 7.71 6.92
N TYR A 160 -9.54 6.70 6.24
CA TYR A 160 -10.61 6.87 5.27
C TYR A 160 -11.96 6.75 5.97
N TYR A 161 -12.80 7.77 5.84
CA TYR A 161 -14.20 7.68 6.23
C TYR A 161 -15.06 8.68 5.46
N ARG A 162 -16.32 8.32 5.24
CA ARG A 162 -17.37 9.19 4.70
C ARG A 162 -18.71 8.83 5.34
N PRO A 163 -19.82 9.56 5.09
CA PRO A 163 -21.11 9.16 5.62
C PRO A 163 -21.42 7.68 5.29
N ALA A 164 -21.74 6.90 6.34
CA ALA A 164 -22.01 5.46 6.31
C ALA A 164 -20.85 4.51 5.98
N VAL A 165 -19.60 5.00 5.84
CA VAL A 165 -18.43 4.14 5.59
C VAL A 165 -17.25 4.58 6.46
N GLY A 166 -16.67 3.63 7.19
CA GLY A 166 -15.51 3.88 8.04
C GLY A 166 -15.87 4.57 9.36
N ALA A 167 -15.02 4.36 10.36
CA ALA A 167 -15.07 5.03 11.65
C ALA A 167 -14.35 6.37 11.59
N ALA A 168 -15.01 7.46 12.02
CA ALA A 168 -14.46 8.83 11.94
C ALA A 168 -13.65 9.22 13.18
N GLU A 169 -13.84 8.52 14.29
CA GLU A 169 -13.04 8.68 15.49
C GLU A 169 -11.56 8.37 15.23
N VAL A 170 -10.68 8.92 16.07
CA VAL A 170 -9.27 8.54 16.05
C VAL A 170 -9.12 7.24 16.84
N PRO A 171 -8.46 6.20 16.29
CA PRO A 171 -8.29 4.94 16.99
C PRO A 171 -7.59 5.10 18.35
N VAL A 172 -7.95 4.26 19.33
CA VAL A 172 -7.42 4.30 20.70
C VAL A 172 -5.91 4.09 20.75
N ASN A 173 -5.37 3.29 19.82
CA ASN A 173 -3.94 2.99 19.74
C ASN A 173 -3.12 4.10 19.06
N VAL A 174 -3.77 5.10 18.47
CA VAL A 174 -3.10 6.29 17.94
C VAL A 174 -2.93 7.30 19.08
N ARG A 175 -1.82 7.17 19.80
CA ARG A 175 -1.41 8.17 20.78
C ARG A 175 -1.09 9.47 20.05
N LYS A 176 -1.79 10.55 20.39
CA LYS A 176 -1.37 11.90 20.01
C LYS A 176 -0.07 12.21 20.76
N ASP A 177 1.07 11.90 20.17
CA ASP A 177 2.32 12.50 20.65
C ASP A 177 2.19 14.01 20.44
N ASP A 178 2.22 14.78 21.55
CA ASP A 178 2.07 16.25 21.60
C ASP A 178 3.17 17.03 20.81
N GLN A 179 4.03 16.32 20.07
CA GLN A 179 5.08 16.90 19.22
C GLN A 179 4.73 16.87 17.73
N TRP A 180 3.44 16.84 17.41
CA TRP A 180 2.98 17.08 16.05
C TRP A 180 3.37 18.50 15.61
N THR A 181 4.31 18.57 14.67
CA THR A 181 4.42 19.71 13.76
C THR A 181 3.82 19.24 12.46
N ARG A 182 2.72 19.86 11.99
CA ARG A 182 2.27 19.69 10.61
C ARG A 182 3.50 19.88 9.71
N PRO A 183 3.94 18.89 8.92
CA PRO A 183 4.72 19.22 7.75
C PRO A 183 3.89 20.25 7.00
N ARG A 184 4.47 21.44 6.77
CA ARG A 184 3.80 22.53 6.06
C ARG A 184 3.21 21.90 4.80
N ALA A 185 1.88 21.86 4.70
CA ALA A 185 1.19 21.19 3.62
C ALA A 185 1.94 21.47 2.32
N LEU A 186 2.32 20.43 1.58
CA LEU A 186 2.81 20.63 0.23
C LEU A 186 1.61 21.19 -0.54
N ARG A 187 1.50 22.51 -0.59
CA ARG A 187 0.55 23.21 -1.46
C ARG A 187 1.08 22.97 -2.87
N LEU A 188 0.76 21.82 -3.45
CA LEU A 188 0.68 21.71 -4.90
C LEU A 188 -0.51 22.57 -5.31
N GLY A 189 -0.21 23.84 -5.59
CA GLY A 189 -1.18 24.84 -5.94
C GLY A 189 -1.93 24.43 -7.20
N THR A 190 -3.26 24.30 -7.07
CA THR A 190 -4.18 24.34 -8.20
C THR A 190 -4.24 25.77 -8.72
N SER A 191 -3.26 26.18 -9.54
CA SER A 191 -3.42 27.33 -10.44
C SER A 191 -2.29 27.38 -11.46
N GLY A 192 -2.63 26.99 -12.69
CA GLY A 192 -1.98 27.50 -13.89
C GLY A 192 -0.71 26.78 -14.32
N ARG A 193 -0.84 25.97 -15.38
CA ARG A 193 0.17 25.76 -16.43
C ARG A 193 1.63 25.89 -16.01
N ASP A 194 2.12 24.94 -15.24
CA ASP A 194 3.55 24.60 -15.26
C ASP A 194 3.68 23.20 -15.84
N VAL A 195 3.91 23.18 -17.15
CA VAL A 195 4.43 22.01 -17.86
C VAL A 195 5.77 21.70 -17.19
N PHE A 196 5.82 20.66 -16.35
CA PHE A 196 7.09 20.07 -15.93
C PHE A 196 7.70 19.38 -17.14
N THR A 197 8.31 20.19 -18.01
CA THR A 197 9.21 19.71 -19.04
C THR A 197 10.45 19.29 -18.28
N GLY A 198 10.53 18.01 -17.91
CA GLY A 198 11.77 17.39 -17.46
C GLY A 198 12.77 17.40 -18.61
N MET A 199 13.34 18.57 -18.92
CA MET A 199 14.54 18.67 -19.73
C MET A 199 15.66 18.05 -18.90
N LEU A 200 16.03 16.83 -19.25
CA LEU A 200 17.36 16.33 -18.98
C LEU A 200 18.33 17.30 -19.67
N GLN A 201 18.88 18.27 -18.94
CA GLN A 201 19.96 19.11 -19.46
C GLN A 201 21.22 18.26 -19.59
N ILE A 202 21.32 17.47 -20.66
CA ILE A 202 22.60 17.11 -21.23
C ILE A 202 22.90 18.16 -22.29
N LEU A 203 23.29 19.38 -21.88
CA LEU A 203 24.02 20.26 -22.80
C LEU A 203 24.84 21.28 -22.02
N GLY A 204 26.15 21.09 -22.04
CA GLY A 204 27.12 22.03 -21.49
C GLY A 204 28.52 21.47 -21.29
N TRP A 205 28.66 20.14 -21.22
CA TRP A 205 29.96 19.49 -20.98
C TRP A 205 30.48 18.63 -22.14
N LEU A 206 29.72 18.48 -23.23
CA LEU A 206 30.08 17.62 -24.37
C LEU A 206 30.59 18.37 -25.62
N LEU A 207 30.73 19.70 -25.57
CA LEU A 207 31.21 20.49 -26.73
C LEU A 207 32.48 21.32 -26.49
N THR A 208 33.18 21.17 -25.36
CA THR A 208 34.44 21.90 -25.09
C THR A 208 35.50 21.06 -24.38
N ALA A 209 35.87 19.90 -24.93
CA ALA A 209 37.23 19.35 -24.81
C ALA A 209 37.36 18.00 -25.55
N PRO A 210 37.91 17.96 -26.77
CA PRO A 210 38.36 16.72 -27.37
C PRO A 210 39.67 16.29 -26.71
N SER A 211 39.74 15.04 -26.23
CA SER A 211 40.95 14.15 -26.19
C SER A 211 41.21 13.31 -24.93
N LYS A 212 40.44 13.38 -23.83
CA LYS A 212 40.87 12.68 -22.57
C LYS A 212 39.97 11.61 -21.95
N TRP A 213 38.79 11.30 -22.51
CA TRP A 213 37.88 10.31 -21.89
C TRP A 213 38.04 8.86 -22.42
N ARG A 214 38.94 8.62 -23.39
CA ARG A 214 39.12 7.27 -24.00
C ARG A 214 39.94 6.27 -23.17
N THR A 215 40.36 6.61 -21.94
CA THR A 215 41.25 5.74 -21.14
C THR A 215 40.63 5.21 -19.84
N HIS A 216 39.35 5.43 -19.55
CA HIS A 216 38.74 5.00 -18.27
C HIS A 216 37.65 3.92 -18.37
N VAL A 217 37.50 3.25 -19.54
CA VAL A 217 36.55 2.12 -19.68
C VAL A 217 37.26 0.75 -19.64
N THR A 218 38.59 0.71 -19.75
CA THR A 218 39.38 -0.54 -19.72
C THR A 218 39.88 -0.97 -18.33
N GLN A 219 39.57 -0.21 -17.26
CA GLN A 219 39.97 -0.57 -15.89
C GLN A 219 38.87 -1.22 -15.05
N ILE A 220 37.64 -1.34 -15.57
CA ILE A 220 36.49 -1.84 -14.78
C ILE A 220 36.16 -3.31 -15.12
N ASP A 221 36.43 -3.79 -16.35
CA ASP A 221 36.37 -5.23 -16.67
C ASP A 221 37.17 -5.55 -17.96
N PRO A 222 38.29 -6.29 -17.88
CA PRO A 222 39.07 -6.67 -19.06
C PRO A 222 38.37 -7.67 -19.99
N ARG A 223 37.22 -8.25 -19.61
CA ARG A 223 36.43 -9.17 -20.47
C ARG A 223 35.53 -8.46 -21.47
N LEU A 224 35.30 -7.15 -21.30
CA LEU A 224 34.51 -6.32 -22.21
C LEU A 224 35.36 -5.64 -23.29
N ALA A 225 36.66 -5.97 -23.35
CA ALA A 225 37.50 -5.55 -24.47
C ALA A 225 36.98 -6.22 -25.76
N PRO A 226 36.69 -5.46 -26.83
CA PRO A 226 36.31 -6.07 -28.10
C PRO A 226 37.45 -6.96 -28.57
N THR A 227 37.19 -8.26 -28.63
CA THR A 227 38.03 -9.23 -29.35
C THR A 227 38.11 -8.77 -30.79
N SER A 228 39.23 -8.16 -31.17
CA SER A 228 39.60 -7.99 -32.57
C SER A 228 39.73 -9.40 -33.15
N ALA A 229 38.68 -9.82 -33.85
CA ALA A 229 38.69 -11.04 -34.63
C ALA A 229 39.83 -11.00 -35.66
N LEU A 230 40.50 -12.14 -35.76
CA LEU A 230 41.37 -12.53 -36.86
C LEU A 230 40.74 -12.21 -38.23
N SER A 231 41.50 -11.58 -39.11
CA SER A 231 41.62 -12.01 -40.52
C SER A 231 42.77 -11.27 -41.21
N THR A 232 43.78 -12.05 -41.57
CA THR A 232 44.72 -11.92 -42.72
C THR A 232 45.32 -10.57 -43.07
#